data_AF-A0A8S4ATI6-F1
#
_entry.id   AF-A0A8S4ATI6-F1
#
_cell.length_a   1.000
_cell.length_b   1.000
_cell.length_c   1.000
_cell.angle_alpha   90.00
_cell.angle_beta   90.00
_cell.angle_gamma   90.00
#
_symmetry.space_group_name_H-M   'P 1'
#
loop_
_entity.id
_entity.type
_entity.pdbx_description
1 polymer ?
#
loop_
_entity_poly.entity_id
_entity_poly.type
_entity_poly.pdbx_seq_one_letter_code
_entity_poly.pdbx_strand_id
1 'polypeptide(L)'
;MANEGNPCPCDIGDRMDYGGLGQEVQIEHVKAYVVKPTTTSDRAIIVIQDIFGWQLPNTRYMADMLAANGYTEVDAVLKFLKEQCGANRIGVVGFCWGGIATHYLALQYPEIKAGVSVYGLVREGEDRFGLKSPTLFIFAEKDEVIPLQQVQVLEAKLKEKCSVDYEVKIFPGQTHGFVHRKREDINPADKPYIQEARADMLNWFNKYM
;
A
#
# COMPACT_ATOMS: atom_id res chain seq x y z
N MET A 1 9.18 -17.02 -1.05
CA MET A 1 10.65 -16.99 -0.83
C MET A 1 11.25 -16.20 -1.99
N ALA A 2 12.10 -15.22 -1.72
CA ALA A 2 12.68 -14.33 -2.74
C ALA A 2 13.54 -15.14 -3.73
N ASN A 3 13.51 -14.75 -5.00
CA ASN A 3 14.31 -15.36 -6.06
C ASN A 3 15.77 -14.95 -5.86
N GLU A 4 16.64 -15.91 -5.49
CA GLU A 4 18.03 -15.67 -5.07
C GLU A 4 18.90 -15.01 -6.16
N GLY A 5 18.47 -15.04 -7.43
CA GLY A 5 19.24 -14.54 -8.55
C GLY A 5 19.24 -13.03 -8.77
N ASN A 6 18.34 -12.27 -8.11
CA ASN A 6 18.33 -10.80 -8.23
C ASN A 6 17.58 -10.13 -7.04
N PRO A 7 18.22 -10.05 -5.85
CA PRO A 7 17.59 -9.44 -4.68
C PRO A 7 17.25 -7.97 -4.96
N CYS A 8 16.06 -7.52 -4.52
CA CYS A 8 15.76 -6.09 -4.51
C CYS A 8 16.82 -5.38 -3.66
N PRO A 9 17.26 -4.16 -3.97
CA PRO A 9 18.08 -3.37 -3.04
C PRO A 9 17.45 -3.24 -1.64
N CYS A 10 16.12 -3.35 -1.56
CA CYS A 10 15.33 -3.40 -0.33
C CYS A 10 15.43 -4.73 0.46
N ASP A 11 15.84 -5.83 -0.19
CA ASP A 11 16.13 -7.13 0.42
C ASP A 11 17.62 -7.25 0.82
N ILE A 12 18.46 -6.25 0.48
CA ILE A 12 19.89 -6.22 0.77
C ILE A 12 20.10 -5.34 2.00
N GLY A 13 20.17 -5.97 3.17
CA GLY A 13 20.49 -5.32 4.43
C GLY A 13 20.61 -6.32 5.56
N ASP A 14 21.35 -5.97 6.62
CA ASP A 14 21.47 -6.83 7.79
C ASP A 14 20.13 -6.94 8.50
N ARG A 15 19.63 -8.18 8.61
CA ARG A 15 18.50 -8.50 9.49
C ARG A 15 19.04 -8.58 10.91
N MET A 16 18.65 -7.63 11.75
CA MET A 16 19.07 -7.64 13.15
C MET A 16 18.25 -8.67 13.93
N ASP A 17 18.89 -9.46 14.79
CA ASP A 17 18.18 -10.26 15.79
C ASP A 17 17.72 -9.33 16.92
N TYR A 18 16.46 -8.89 16.84
CA TYR A 18 15.87 -7.94 17.78
C TYR A 18 14.43 -8.31 18.12
N GLY A 19 14.14 -8.48 19.42
CA GLY A 19 12.85 -8.96 19.92
C GLY A 19 11.78 -7.87 20.06
N GLY A 20 12.18 -6.60 20.07
CA GLY A 20 11.30 -5.45 20.33
C GLY A 20 11.08 -5.15 21.83
N LEU A 21 10.83 -3.89 22.19
CA LEU A 21 10.57 -3.41 23.56
C LEU A 21 9.10 -3.01 23.81
N GLY A 22 8.35 -2.71 22.76
CA GLY A 22 6.90 -2.54 22.79
C GLY A 22 6.11 -3.85 22.87
N GLN A 23 4.80 -3.68 22.75
CA GLN A 23 3.82 -4.76 22.87
C GLN A 23 2.96 -4.87 21.61
N GLU A 24 2.63 -6.10 21.24
CA GLU A 24 1.61 -6.36 20.23
C GLU A 24 0.24 -6.06 20.85
N VAL A 25 -0.54 -5.20 20.18
CA VAL A 25 -1.88 -4.84 20.63
C VAL A 25 -2.88 -5.08 19.51
N GLN A 26 -4.06 -5.52 19.91
CA GLN A 26 -5.22 -5.59 19.03
C GLN A 26 -6.02 -4.30 19.23
N ILE A 27 -5.99 -3.42 18.23
CA ILE A 27 -6.79 -2.19 18.21
C ILE A 27 -7.96 -2.47 17.27
N GLU A 28 -9.13 -2.79 17.84
CA GLU A 28 -10.29 -3.30 17.10
C GLU A 28 -9.92 -4.54 16.25
N HIS A 29 -9.97 -4.45 14.92
CA HIS A 29 -9.60 -5.52 13.98
C HIS A 29 -8.17 -5.39 13.46
N VAL A 30 -7.41 -4.38 13.91
CA VAL A 30 -6.03 -4.12 13.48
C VAL A 30 -5.02 -4.63 14.50
N LYS A 31 -4.03 -5.40 14.05
CA LYS A 31 -2.86 -5.76 14.86
C LYS A 31 -1.78 -4.70 14.69
N ALA A 32 -1.45 -4.02 15.78
CA ALA A 32 -0.40 -3.02 15.83
C ALA A 32 0.70 -3.42 16.81
N TYR A 33 1.88 -2.86 16.61
CA TYR A 33 2.91 -2.81 17.63
C TYR A 33 2.83 -1.45 18.31
N VAL A 34 2.91 -1.38 19.63
CA VAL A 34 2.87 -0.11 20.34
C VAL A 34 4.01 -0.08 21.33
N VAL A 35 4.85 0.94 21.19
CA VAL A 35 5.94 1.24 22.11
C VAL A 35 5.63 2.56 22.81
N LYS A 36 5.75 2.55 24.14
CA LYS A 36 5.59 3.76 24.96
C LYS A 36 6.95 4.19 25.51
N PRO A 37 7.26 5.49 25.51
CA PRO A 37 8.43 6.01 26.21
C PRO A 37 8.36 5.66 27.71
N THR A 38 9.53 5.48 28.34
CA THR A 38 9.66 5.23 29.79
C THR A 38 9.31 6.45 30.64
N THR A 39 9.19 7.63 30.02
CA THR A 39 8.75 8.88 30.63
C THR A 39 7.42 9.33 30.04
N THR A 40 6.60 10.05 30.81
CA THR A 40 5.37 10.68 30.31
C THR A 40 5.67 11.64 29.15
N SER A 41 4.98 11.46 28.02
CA SER A 41 5.12 12.27 26.81
C SER A 41 3.76 12.56 26.18
N ASP A 42 3.58 13.76 25.66
CA ASP A 42 2.41 14.23 24.90
C ASP A 42 2.62 14.12 23.38
N ARG A 43 3.76 13.57 22.93
CA ARG A 43 4.15 13.47 21.52
C ARG A 43 4.02 12.04 21.00
N ALA A 44 3.43 11.91 19.80
CA ALA A 44 3.26 10.65 19.10
C ALA A 44 3.80 10.75 17.67
N ILE A 45 4.37 9.67 17.15
CA ILE A 45 4.80 9.50 15.76
C ILE A 45 4.17 8.21 15.24
N ILE A 46 3.57 8.27 14.05
CA ILE A 46 3.05 7.09 13.37
C ILE A 46 4.15 6.55 12.46
N VAL A 47 4.55 5.30 12.64
CA VAL A 47 5.50 4.64 11.74
C VAL A 47 4.71 3.87 10.68
N ILE A 48 4.62 4.45 9.49
CA ILE A 48 4.06 3.76 8.32
C ILE A 48 5.17 2.86 7.76
N GLN A 49 5.07 1.57 8.09
CA GLN A 49 6.06 0.55 7.74
C GLN A 49 6.07 0.19 6.25
N ASP A 50 7.21 -0.34 5.80
CA ASP A 50 7.34 -0.93 4.46
C ASP A 50 6.61 -2.30 4.36
N ILE A 51 6.52 -2.88 3.16
CA ILE A 51 5.76 -4.09 2.78
C ILE A 51 6.03 -5.35 3.62
N PHE A 52 7.06 -5.34 4.46
CA PHE A 52 7.47 -6.45 5.30
C PHE A 52 6.79 -6.47 6.68
N GLY A 53 6.07 -5.41 7.03
CA GLY A 53 5.30 -5.32 8.27
C GLY A 53 6.12 -4.93 9.51
N TRP A 54 5.43 -4.63 10.61
CA TRP A 54 6.03 -4.30 11.91
C TRP A 54 6.66 -5.53 12.56
N GLN A 55 6.37 -6.72 12.03
CA GLN A 55 6.96 -7.97 12.51
C GLN A 55 8.45 -8.10 12.13
N LEU A 56 8.98 -7.27 11.22
CA LEU A 56 10.42 -7.23 11.00
C LEU A 56 11.16 -6.65 12.21
N PRO A 57 12.21 -7.33 12.71
CA PRO A 57 13.05 -6.84 13.80
C PRO A 57 13.58 -5.41 13.58
N ASN A 58 13.98 -5.07 12.35
CA ASN A 58 14.48 -3.75 12.01
C ASN A 58 13.38 -2.67 12.11
N THR A 59 12.13 -3.00 11.76
CA THR A 59 10.98 -2.09 11.90
C THR A 59 10.65 -1.86 13.37
N ARG A 60 10.66 -2.93 14.20
CA ARG A 60 10.50 -2.81 15.66
C ARG A 60 11.63 -1.99 16.28
N TYR A 61 12.87 -2.21 15.86
CA TYR A 61 14.03 -1.44 16.31
C TYR A 61 13.88 0.05 16.03
N MET A 62 13.41 0.43 14.83
CA MET A 62 13.14 1.84 14.52
C MET A 62 11.99 2.41 15.36
N ALA A 63 10.92 1.66 15.57
CA ALA A 63 9.81 2.07 16.46
C ALA A 63 10.27 2.24 17.92
N ASP A 64 11.07 1.31 18.43
CA ASP A 64 11.63 1.34 19.78
C ASP A 64 12.67 2.45 19.95
N MET A 65 13.50 2.72 18.94
CA MET A 65 14.44 3.85 18.92
C MET A 65 13.70 5.20 18.95
N LEU A 66 12.60 5.34 18.21
CA LEU A 66 11.75 6.53 18.25
C LEU A 66 11.08 6.68 19.63
N ALA A 67 10.60 5.59 20.22
CA ALA A 67 10.01 5.63 21.55
C ALA A 67 11.01 5.92 22.68
N ALA A 68 12.24 5.42 22.58
CA ALA A 68 13.34 5.77 23.49
C ALA A 68 13.68 7.28 23.45
N ASN A 69 13.29 7.98 22.38
CA ASN A 69 13.44 9.42 22.22
C ASN A 69 12.14 10.22 22.51
N GLY A 70 11.14 9.60 23.13
CA GLY A 70 9.96 10.30 23.65
C GLY A 70 8.73 10.29 22.75
N TYR A 71 8.66 9.46 21.71
CA TYR A 71 7.54 9.40 20.78
C TYR A 71 6.68 8.13 20.98
N THR A 72 5.36 8.25 21.05
CA THR A 72 4.46 7.07 21.08
C THR A 72 4.11 6.61 19.66
N GLU A 73 4.26 5.31 19.37
CA GLU A 73 4.00 4.69 18.06
C GLU A 73 2.64 3.97 18.04
N VAL A 74 1.82 4.21 17.00
CA VAL A 74 0.46 3.65 16.85
C VAL A 74 0.12 3.57 15.37
N ASP A 75 -0.54 2.47 14.94
CA ASP A 75 -1.32 2.37 13.70
C ASP A 75 -2.57 3.28 13.76
N ALA A 76 -2.31 4.59 13.82
CA ALA A 76 -3.26 5.60 14.29
C ALA A 76 -4.05 6.26 13.16
N VAL A 77 -3.67 6.07 11.89
CA VAL A 77 -4.32 6.77 10.77
C VAL A 77 -5.77 6.31 10.61
N LEU A 78 -6.03 4.99 10.59
CA LEU A 78 -7.40 4.48 10.44
C LEU A 78 -8.29 4.82 11.64
N LYS A 79 -7.74 4.73 12.85
CA LYS A 79 -8.46 5.09 14.08
C LYS A 79 -8.78 6.58 14.14
N PHE A 80 -7.81 7.45 13.84
CA PHE A 80 -8.01 8.89 13.76
C PHE A 80 -9.08 9.26 12.72
N LEU A 81 -9.02 8.67 11.51
CA LEU A 81 -10.02 8.91 10.47
C LEU A 81 -11.43 8.54 10.94
N LYS A 82 -11.60 7.39 11.59
CA LYS A 82 -12.91 6.94 12.10
C LYS A 82 -13.39 7.79 13.28
N GLU A 83 -12.56 7.95 14.30
CA GLU A 83 -12.98 8.52 15.59
C GLU A 83 -12.92 10.05 15.63
N GLN A 84 -11.92 10.66 14.98
CA GLN A 84 -11.68 12.10 15.04
C GLN A 84 -12.21 12.83 13.81
N CYS A 85 -12.22 12.18 12.64
CA CYS A 85 -12.79 12.76 11.42
C CYS A 85 -14.21 12.26 11.10
N GLY A 86 -14.74 11.28 11.85
CA GLY A 86 -16.08 10.71 11.60
C GLY A 86 -16.19 9.96 10.27
N ALA A 87 -15.06 9.52 9.70
CA ALA A 87 -15.03 8.86 8.40
C ALA A 87 -15.48 7.39 8.53
N ASN A 88 -16.72 7.12 8.13
CA ASN A 88 -17.33 5.79 8.23
C ASN A 88 -17.04 4.89 7.01
N ARG A 89 -16.47 5.49 5.94
CA ARG A 89 -16.11 4.80 4.68
C ARG A 89 -14.73 5.30 4.26
N ILE A 90 -13.75 4.41 4.27
CA ILE A 90 -12.35 4.72 4.00
C ILE A 90 -11.94 4.01 2.71
N GLY A 91 -11.48 4.77 1.73
CA GLY A 91 -10.83 4.26 0.53
C GLY A 91 -9.35 4.59 0.55
N VAL A 92 -8.58 3.82 -0.22
CA VAL A 92 -7.14 4.03 -0.33
C VAL A 92 -6.77 4.14 -1.81
N VAL A 93 -6.05 5.20 -2.17
CA VAL A 93 -5.36 5.31 -3.46
C VAL A 93 -3.88 5.41 -3.21
N GLY A 94 -3.10 4.72 -4.03
CA GLY A 94 -1.65 4.73 -3.90
C GLY A 94 -0.95 4.60 -5.24
N PHE A 95 0.22 5.21 -5.33
CA PHE A 95 1.00 5.38 -6.55
C PHE A 95 2.37 4.72 -6.40
N CYS A 96 2.78 3.90 -7.37
CA CYS A 96 4.04 3.16 -7.35
C CYS A 96 4.13 2.27 -6.10
N TRP A 97 5.08 2.53 -5.22
CA TRP A 97 5.15 1.89 -3.91
C TRP A 97 3.85 2.04 -3.12
N GLY A 98 3.20 3.20 -3.18
CA GLY A 98 1.89 3.41 -2.58
C GLY A 98 0.82 2.50 -3.17
N GLY A 99 0.89 2.12 -4.45
CA GLY A 99 -0.04 1.18 -5.07
C GLY A 99 0.15 -0.24 -4.55
N ILE A 100 1.40 -0.63 -4.29
CA ILE A 100 1.73 -1.89 -3.59
C ILE A 100 1.11 -1.86 -2.18
N ALA A 101 1.28 -0.75 -1.44
CA ALA A 101 0.68 -0.57 -0.12
C ALA A 101 -0.86 -0.63 -0.18
N THR A 102 -1.50 0.00 -1.17
CA THR A 102 -2.96 -0.09 -1.39
C THR A 102 -3.41 -1.54 -1.58
N HIS A 103 -2.68 -2.33 -2.39
CA HIS A 103 -2.99 -3.74 -2.58
C HIS A 103 -2.86 -4.52 -1.25
N TYR A 104 -1.79 -4.31 -0.48
CA TYR A 104 -1.67 -4.92 0.85
C TYR A 104 -2.81 -4.53 1.80
N LEU A 105 -3.20 -3.26 1.81
CA LEU A 105 -4.30 -2.79 2.66
C LEU A 105 -5.62 -3.46 2.25
N ALA A 106 -5.89 -3.58 0.95
CA ALA A 106 -7.05 -4.29 0.43
C ALA A 106 -7.05 -5.80 0.74
N LEU A 107 -5.88 -6.41 0.94
CA LEU A 107 -5.76 -7.81 1.36
C LEU A 107 -5.97 -7.99 2.88
N GLN A 108 -5.56 -7.02 3.69
CA GLN A 108 -5.46 -7.21 5.14
C GLN A 108 -6.61 -6.59 5.92
N TYR A 109 -7.15 -5.45 5.48
CA TYR A 109 -8.05 -4.60 6.28
C TYR A 109 -9.46 -4.52 5.67
N PRO A 110 -10.43 -5.34 6.14
CA PRO A 110 -11.84 -5.30 5.73
C PRO A 110 -12.53 -3.92 5.80
N GLU A 111 -11.98 -2.97 6.55
CA GLU A 111 -12.57 -1.65 6.75
C GLU A 111 -12.23 -0.67 5.65
N ILE A 112 -11.24 -1.01 4.81
CA ILE A 112 -11.06 -0.36 3.52
C ILE A 112 -12.23 -0.78 2.63
N LYS A 113 -12.98 0.20 2.14
CA LYS A 113 -14.16 -0.01 1.30
C LYS A 113 -13.82 -0.11 -0.18
N ALA A 114 -12.75 0.54 -0.60
CA ALA A 114 -12.27 0.49 -1.96
C ALA A 114 -10.78 0.82 -2.05
N GLY A 115 -10.06 0.13 -2.92
CA GLY A 115 -8.66 0.39 -3.25
C GLY A 115 -8.49 0.88 -4.69
N VAL A 116 -7.52 1.76 -4.92
CA VAL A 116 -7.02 2.13 -6.25
C VAL A 116 -5.50 2.04 -6.23
N SER A 117 -4.96 0.97 -6.81
CA SER A 117 -3.52 0.79 -7.00
C SER A 117 -3.11 1.32 -8.36
N VAL A 118 -2.20 2.29 -8.41
CA VAL A 118 -1.73 2.89 -9.64
C VAL A 118 -0.24 2.60 -9.80
N TYR A 119 0.10 1.86 -10.86
CA TYR A 119 1.41 1.32 -11.19
C TYR A 119 2.11 0.67 -9.98
N GLY A 120 1.32 0.01 -9.12
CA GLY A 120 1.78 -0.75 -7.97
C GLY A 120 1.50 -2.24 -8.16
N LEU A 121 2.56 -3.05 -8.22
CA LEU A 121 2.46 -4.50 -8.40
C LEU A 121 3.15 -5.21 -7.25
N VAL A 122 2.40 -6.07 -6.58
CA VAL A 122 2.94 -6.93 -5.53
C VAL A 122 3.52 -8.17 -6.22
N ARG A 123 4.79 -8.50 -5.92
CA ARG A 123 5.44 -9.72 -6.46
C ARG A 123 4.64 -10.98 -6.11
N GLU A 124 4.74 -12.01 -6.94
CA GLU A 124 3.95 -13.24 -6.80
C GLU A 124 4.13 -13.93 -5.44
N GLY A 125 3.01 -14.38 -4.88
CA GLY A 125 2.89 -15.15 -3.63
C GLY A 125 1.44 -15.63 -3.49
N GLU A 126 1.21 -16.86 -3.02
CA GLU A 126 -0.12 -17.49 -3.11
C GLU A 126 -1.24 -16.76 -2.37
N ASP A 127 -0.88 -15.94 -1.36
CA ASP A 127 -1.75 -15.19 -0.45
C ASP A 127 -2.12 -13.77 -0.94
N ARG A 128 -1.61 -13.34 -2.10
CA ARG A 128 -1.65 -11.94 -2.55
C ARG A 128 -2.82 -11.59 -3.47
N PHE A 129 -3.85 -12.44 -3.54
CA PHE A 129 -4.96 -12.28 -4.51
C PHE A 129 -6.35 -12.36 -3.87
N GLY A 130 -6.44 -12.74 -2.59
CA GLY A 130 -7.69 -12.80 -1.83
C GLY A 130 -8.10 -11.43 -1.30
N LEU A 131 -8.41 -10.49 -2.20
CA LEU A 131 -8.79 -9.13 -1.83
C LEU A 131 -10.06 -9.13 -0.95
N LYS A 132 -10.05 -8.31 0.10
CA LYS A 132 -11.18 -8.11 1.02
C LYS A 132 -12.05 -6.92 0.61
N SER A 133 -11.56 -6.05 -0.27
CA SER A 133 -12.25 -4.85 -0.75
C SER A 133 -12.11 -4.67 -2.26
N PRO A 134 -13.14 -4.13 -2.94
CA PRO A 134 -13.07 -3.82 -4.36
C PRO A 134 -11.84 -2.99 -4.74
N THR A 135 -11.05 -3.45 -5.72
CA THR A 135 -9.78 -2.78 -6.07
C THR A 135 -9.62 -2.55 -7.57
N LEU A 136 -9.36 -1.31 -7.97
CA LEU A 136 -8.94 -0.94 -9.31
C LEU A 136 -7.40 -0.92 -9.39
N PHE A 137 -6.85 -1.56 -10.41
CA PHE A 137 -5.43 -1.54 -10.74
C PHE A 137 -5.22 -0.79 -12.06
N ILE A 138 -4.40 0.25 -12.05
CA ILE A 138 -4.04 1.05 -13.23
C ILE A 138 -2.58 0.80 -13.59
N PHE A 139 -2.31 0.37 -14.81
CA PHE A 139 -0.96 0.14 -15.33
C PHE A 139 -0.72 0.89 -16.65
N ALA A 140 0.55 1.01 -17.00
CA ALA A 140 1.02 1.63 -18.24
C ALA A 140 1.61 0.56 -19.17
N GLU A 141 1.31 0.63 -20.47
CA GLU A 141 1.78 -0.36 -21.44
C GLU A 141 3.30 -0.36 -21.60
N LYS A 142 3.93 0.82 -21.57
CA LYS A 142 5.38 1.02 -21.73
C LYS A 142 6.07 1.26 -20.39
N ASP A 143 5.58 0.62 -19.33
CA ASP A 143 6.18 0.70 -18.01
C ASP A 143 7.43 -0.18 -17.93
N GLU A 144 8.61 0.45 -17.88
CA GLU A 144 9.90 -0.25 -17.74
C GLU A 144 10.15 -0.76 -16.32
N VAL A 145 9.42 -0.24 -15.32
CA VAL A 145 9.51 -0.67 -13.92
C VAL A 145 8.61 -1.87 -13.65
N ILE A 146 7.41 -1.88 -14.27
CA ILE A 146 6.39 -2.93 -14.11
C ILE A 146 6.11 -3.59 -15.47
N PRO A 147 6.81 -4.69 -15.81
CA PRO A 147 6.60 -5.38 -17.08
C PRO A 147 5.17 -5.90 -17.25
N LEU A 148 4.62 -5.78 -18.45
CA LEU A 148 3.26 -6.23 -18.78
C LEU A 148 3.00 -7.70 -18.46
N GLN A 149 4.00 -8.55 -18.58
CA GLN A 149 3.89 -9.96 -18.23
C GLN A 149 3.48 -10.14 -16.75
N GLN A 150 3.99 -9.30 -15.85
CA GLN A 150 3.62 -9.35 -14.43
C GLN A 150 2.18 -8.89 -14.22
N VAL A 151 1.72 -7.89 -14.97
CA VAL A 151 0.32 -7.42 -14.94
C VAL A 151 -0.64 -8.51 -15.41
N GLN A 152 -0.28 -9.24 -16.47
CA GLN A 152 -1.07 -10.37 -16.97
C GLN A 152 -1.17 -11.51 -15.95
N VAL A 153 -0.07 -11.81 -15.23
CA VAL A 153 -0.10 -12.81 -14.16
C VAL A 153 -1.00 -12.34 -13.01
N LEU A 154 -0.90 -11.07 -12.61
CA LEU A 154 -1.78 -10.49 -11.59
C LEU A 154 -3.25 -10.66 -11.99
N GLU A 155 -3.63 -10.25 -13.20
CA GLU A 155 -5.02 -10.36 -13.68
C GLU A 155 -5.51 -11.81 -13.72
N ALA A 156 -4.68 -12.74 -14.20
CA ALA A 156 -5.01 -14.16 -14.21
C ALA A 156 -5.23 -14.73 -12.81
N LYS A 157 -4.39 -14.33 -11.84
CA LYS A 157 -4.49 -14.78 -10.44
C LYS A 157 -5.64 -14.15 -9.69
N LEU A 158 -5.94 -12.87 -9.93
CA LEU A 158 -7.14 -12.22 -9.43
C LEU A 158 -8.39 -12.93 -9.96
N LYS A 159 -8.42 -13.30 -11.24
CA LYS A 159 -9.54 -14.05 -11.82
C LYS A 159 -9.75 -15.41 -11.17
N GLU A 160 -8.68 -16.07 -10.77
CA GLU A 160 -8.71 -17.38 -10.12
C GLU A 160 -9.15 -17.29 -8.64
N LYS A 161 -8.70 -16.27 -7.91
CA LYS A 161 -8.75 -16.25 -6.43
C LYS A 161 -9.56 -15.12 -5.81
N CYS A 162 -9.83 -14.03 -6.52
CA CYS A 162 -10.50 -12.86 -5.98
C CYS A 162 -12.02 -13.07 -5.95
N SER A 163 -12.62 -12.88 -4.77
CA SER A 163 -14.07 -13.00 -4.58
C SER A 163 -14.79 -11.65 -4.54
N VAL A 164 -14.04 -10.54 -4.51
CA VAL A 164 -14.58 -9.17 -4.58
C VAL A 164 -14.37 -8.58 -5.97
N ASP A 165 -15.07 -7.48 -6.25
CA ASP A 165 -14.97 -6.80 -7.54
C ASP A 165 -13.56 -6.22 -7.77
N TYR A 166 -13.04 -6.33 -8.99
CA TYR A 166 -11.74 -5.79 -9.33
C TYR A 166 -11.69 -5.43 -10.81
N GLU A 167 -10.84 -4.47 -11.15
CA GLU A 167 -10.56 -4.10 -12.53
C GLU A 167 -9.06 -3.92 -12.71
N VAL A 168 -8.52 -4.43 -13.83
CA VAL A 168 -7.14 -4.19 -14.24
C VAL A 168 -7.18 -3.43 -15.56
N LYS A 169 -6.72 -2.18 -15.55
CA LYS A 169 -6.73 -1.31 -16.73
C LYS A 169 -5.32 -0.93 -17.14
N ILE A 170 -4.98 -1.23 -18.39
CA ILE A 170 -3.67 -0.96 -19.00
C ILE A 170 -3.82 0.19 -19.99
N PHE A 171 -3.08 1.28 -19.79
CA PHE A 171 -3.14 2.46 -20.64
C PHE A 171 -2.09 2.38 -21.77
N PRO A 172 -2.52 2.36 -23.05
CA PRO A 172 -1.61 2.21 -24.18
C PRO A 172 -0.70 3.42 -24.35
N GLY A 173 0.54 3.17 -24.75
CA GLY A 173 1.55 4.20 -24.99
C GLY A 173 2.08 4.92 -23.74
N GLN A 174 1.48 4.71 -22.57
CA GLN A 174 1.86 5.38 -21.32
C GLN A 174 3.05 4.69 -20.64
N THR A 175 3.77 5.45 -19.81
CA THR A 175 4.94 4.99 -19.05
C THR A 175 4.67 5.10 -17.54
N HIS A 176 5.59 4.57 -16.72
CA HIS A 176 5.53 4.73 -15.27
C HIS A 176 5.32 6.20 -14.86
N GLY A 177 4.45 6.43 -13.87
CA GLY A 177 4.17 7.78 -13.34
C GLY A 177 3.30 8.68 -14.22
N PHE A 178 2.76 8.22 -15.37
CA PHE A 178 2.02 9.08 -16.31
C PHE A 178 0.86 9.85 -15.65
N VAL A 179 0.13 9.23 -14.71
CA VAL A 179 -0.99 9.85 -13.97
C VAL A 179 -0.58 11.13 -13.21
N HIS A 180 0.70 11.27 -12.85
CA HIS A 180 1.25 12.34 -11.99
C HIS A 180 2.00 13.43 -12.75
N ARG A 181 2.14 13.30 -14.08
CA ARG A 181 2.96 14.25 -14.84
C ARG A 181 2.50 15.69 -14.59
N LYS A 182 3.48 16.56 -14.36
CA LYS A 182 3.23 18.00 -14.23
C LYS A 182 2.65 18.51 -15.53
N ARG A 183 1.90 19.60 -15.48
CA ARG A 183 1.24 20.14 -16.66
C ARG A 183 2.22 20.43 -17.80
N GLU A 184 3.44 20.83 -17.45
CA GLU A 184 4.53 21.16 -18.35
C GLU A 184 5.15 19.91 -19.01
N ASP A 185 5.07 18.75 -18.35
CA ASP A 185 5.65 17.47 -18.78
C ASP A 185 4.64 16.58 -19.54
N ILE A 186 3.40 17.06 -19.71
CA ILE A 186 2.35 16.32 -20.42
C ILE A 186 2.44 16.59 -21.91
N ASN A 187 2.81 15.56 -22.68
CA ASN A 187 2.61 15.59 -24.12
C ASN A 187 1.10 15.70 -24.41
N PRO A 188 0.66 16.51 -25.39
CA PRO A 188 -0.75 16.62 -25.75
C PRO A 188 -1.43 15.28 -26.02
N ALA A 189 -0.69 14.31 -26.59
CA ALA A 189 -1.17 12.96 -26.86
C ALA A 189 -1.41 12.11 -25.60
N ASP A 190 -0.72 12.39 -24.49
CA ASP A 190 -0.84 11.65 -23.24
C ASP A 190 -1.98 12.20 -22.36
N LYS A 191 -2.38 13.45 -22.59
CA LYS A 191 -3.38 14.16 -21.79
C LYS A 191 -4.72 13.41 -21.67
N PRO A 192 -5.31 12.82 -22.74
CA PRO A 192 -6.56 12.08 -22.61
C PRO A 192 -6.44 10.89 -21.68
N TYR A 193 -5.36 10.11 -21.77
CA TYR A 193 -5.11 8.94 -20.93
C TYR A 193 -4.89 9.31 -19.46
N ILE A 194 -4.21 10.43 -19.19
CA ILE A 194 -4.04 10.94 -17.83
C ILE A 194 -5.38 11.37 -17.24
N GLN A 195 -6.23 12.03 -18.03
CA GLN A 195 -7.55 12.46 -17.60
C GLN A 195 -8.48 11.28 -17.35
N GLU A 196 -8.46 10.29 -18.25
CA GLU A 196 -9.21 9.05 -18.12
C GLU A 196 -8.79 8.28 -16.87
N ALA A 197 -7.50 8.02 -16.68
CA ALA A 197 -7.01 7.35 -15.48
C ALA A 197 -7.47 8.06 -14.19
N ARG A 198 -7.42 9.41 -14.15
CA ARG A 198 -7.91 10.20 -13.02
C ARG A 198 -9.43 10.09 -12.82
N ALA A 199 -10.19 10.06 -13.91
CA ALA A 199 -11.64 9.87 -13.86
C ALA A 199 -12.00 8.47 -13.36
N ASP A 200 -11.29 7.43 -13.81
CA ASP A 200 -11.51 6.04 -13.39
C ASP A 200 -11.31 5.88 -11.88
N MET A 201 -10.27 6.50 -11.30
CA MET A 201 -10.07 6.50 -9.85
C MET A 201 -11.29 7.06 -9.09
N LEU A 202 -11.79 8.20 -9.54
CA LEU A 202 -12.95 8.85 -8.91
C LEU A 202 -14.22 8.02 -9.10
N ASN A 203 -14.43 7.47 -10.29
CA ASN A 203 -15.57 6.62 -10.60
C ASN A 203 -15.57 5.35 -9.76
N TRP A 204 -14.39 4.75 -9.53
CA TRP A 204 -14.25 3.60 -8.65
C TRP A 204 -14.67 3.94 -7.22
N PHE A 205 -14.15 5.03 -6.66
CA PHE A 205 -14.55 5.45 -5.32
C PHE A 205 -16.05 5.78 -5.23
N ASN A 206 -16.62 6.48 -6.20
CA ASN A 206 -18.06 6.78 -6.22
C ASN A 206 -18.94 5.52 -6.27
N LYS A 207 -18.43 4.42 -6.84
CA LYS A 207 -19.16 3.14 -6.94
C LYS A 207 -19.16 2.36 -5.63
N TYR A 208 -18.06 2.38 -4.87
CA TYR A 208 -17.86 1.49 -3.71
C TYR A 208 -17.75 2.20 -2.35
N MET A 209 -17.67 3.53 -2.34
CA MET A 209 -17.72 4.34 -1.12
C MET A 209 -19.02 5.12 -1.06
#